data_AF-A0A1D2VQK5-F1
#
_entry.id   AF-A0A1D2VQK5-F1
#
_cell.length_a   1.000
_cell.length_b   1.000
_cell.length_c   1.000
_cell.angle_alpha   90.00
_cell.angle_beta   90.00
_cell.angle_gamma   90.00
#
_symmetry.space_group_name_H-M   'P 1'
#
loop_
_entity.id
_entity.type
_entity.pdbx_description
1 polymer ?
#
loop_
_entity_poly.entity_id
_entity_poly.type
_entity_poly.pdbx_seq_one_letter_code
_entity_poly.pdbx_strand_id
1 'polypeptide(L)'
;MGGSPVQSSSHNLHNRLKKIVKYEKKSVKNQIEFINELNSWSAIIPNETSKKLLIEFSKCLDIQRELNEELIQKQENLRLQFINVQKREQKSNNLKLKRNRSLSKLRAEESKVGQSQKISLQKEALEELECSMEIVDDQYIRSINTGLKSSFIEYILSFK
;
A
#
# COMPACT_ATOMS: atom_id res chain seq x y z
N MET A 1 -12.16 -25.93 -17.50
CA MET A 1 -11.28 -24.76 -17.73
C MET A 1 -11.19 -23.97 -16.43
N GLY A 2 -10.33 -24.38 -15.51
CA GLY A 2 -10.08 -23.64 -14.28
C GLY A 2 -9.10 -22.52 -14.56
N GLY A 3 -9.57 -21.27 -14.60
CA GLY A 3 -8.68 -20.12 -14.69
C GLY A 3 -7.90 -20.00 -13.39
N SER A 4 -6.56 -20.03 -13.45
CA SER A 4 -5.73 -19.65 -12.31
C SER A 4 -6.20 -18.29 -11.78
N PRO A 5 -6.42 -18.13 -10.46
CA PRO A 5 -6.81 -16.85 -9.91
C PRO A 5 -5.75 -15.82 -10.30
N VAL A 6 -6.19 -14.70 -10.88
CA VAL A 6 -5.32 -13.58 -11.23
C VAL A 6 -4.55 -13.18 -9.97
N GLN A 7 -3.24 -13.45 -9.94
CA GLN A 7 -2.39 -13.08 -8.83
C GLN A 7 -2.45 -11.56 -8.65
N SER A 8 -3.04 -11.13 -7.54
CA SER A 8 -3.12 -9.71 -7.21
C SER A 8 -1.77 -9.23 -6.69
N SER A 9 -1.21 -8.22 -7.33
CA SER A 9 0.04 -7.60 -6.89
C SER A 9 -0.19 -6.57 -5.79
N SER A 10 0.91 -6.17 -5.13
CA SER A 10 0.94 -5.03 -4.20
C SER A 10 0.34 -3.75 -4.81
N HIS A 11 0.53 -3.54 -6.11
CA HIS A 11 -0.05 -2.44 -6.87
C HIS A 11 -1.58 -2.52 -6.95
N ASN A 12 -2.14 -3.70 -7.17
CA ASN A 12 -3.59 -3.90 -7.24
C ASN A 12 -4.25 -3.58 -5.89
N LEU A 13 -3.63 -4.03 -4.79
CA LEU A 13 -4.07 -3.75 -3.43
C LEU A 13 -3.98 -2.26 -3.11
N HIS A 14 -2.86 -1.62 -3.46
CA HIS A 14 -2.66 -0.18 -3.34
C HIS A 14 -3.79 0.62 -4.02
N ASN A 15 -4.08 0.31 -5.28
CA ASN A 15 -5.10 1.02 -6.05
C ASN A 15 -6.50 0.85 -5.46
N ARG A 16 -6.83 -0.34 -4.94
CA ARG A 16 -8.10 -0.58 -4.25
C ARG A 16 -8.18 0.22 -2.95
N LEU A 17 -7.14 0.17 -2.12
CA LEU A 17 -7.10 0.89 -0.85
C LEU A 17 -7.18 2.41 -1.06
N LYS A 18 -6.51 2.94 -2.10
CA LYS A 18 -6.63 4.36 -2.50
C LYS A 18 -8.08 4.77 -2.78
N LYS A 19 -8.87 3.91 -3.44
CA LYS A 19 -10.29 4.17 -3.71
C LYS A 19 -11.10 4.15 -2.42
N ILE A 20 -10.85 3.18 -1.53
CA ILE A 20 -11.51 3.07 -0.23
C ILE A 20 -11.28 4.35 0.59
N VAL A 21 -10.03 4.74 0.80
CA VAL A 21 -9.64 5.97 1.53
C VAL A 21 -10.33 7.21 0.94
N LYS A 22 -10.43 7.30 -0.40
CA LYS A 22 -11.12 8.42 -1.06
C LYS A 22 -12.61 8.46 -0.71
N TYR A 23 -13.29 7.30 -0.69
CA TYR A 23 -14.71 7.23 -0.34
C TYR A 23 -14.93 7.53 1.14
N GLU A 24 -14.08 7.02 2.03
CA GLU A 24 -14.17 7.29 3.47
C GLU A 24 -13.98 8.78 3.79
N LYS A 25 -12.99 9.44 3.17
CA LYS A 25 -12.81 10.90 3.30
C LYS A 25 -14.05 11.69 2.84
N LYS A 26 -14.72 11.23 1.78
CA LYS A 26 -15.99 11.82 1.34
C LYS A 26 -17.10 11.58 2.34
N SER A 27 -17.16 10.39 2.93
CA SER A 27 -18.13 10.05 3.98
C SER A 27 -17.98 10.95 5.21
N VAL A 28 -16.74 11.16 5.67
CA VAL A 28 -16.43 12.07 6.78
C VAL A 28 -16.91 13.50 6.48
N LYS A 29 -16.67 13.99 5.26
CA LYS A 29 -17.15 15.31 4.84
C LYS A 29 -18.68 15.41 4.93
N ASN A 30 -19.40 14.41 4.41
CA ASN A 30 -20.86 14.37 4.49
C ASN A 30 -21.35 14.28 5.94
N GLN A 31 -20.62 13.58 6.82
CA GLN A 31 -20.93 13.48 8.24
C GLN A 31 -20.81 14.84 8.94
N ILE A 32 -19.79 15.64 8.61
CA ILE A 32 -19.65 17.03 9.09
C ILE A 32 -20.83 17.89 8.64
N GLU A 33 -21.19 17.83 7.36
CA GLU A 33 -22.33 18.58 6.81
C GLU A 33 -23.64 18.20 7.53
N PHE A 34 -23.88 16.90 7.75
CA PHE A 34 -25.04 16.42 8.50
C PHE A 34 -25.05 16.86 9.97
N ILE A 35 -23.91 16.81 10.67
CA ILE A 35 -23.78 17.29 12.05
C ILE A 35 -24.11 18.79 12.14
N ASN A 36 -23.66 19.60 11.18
CA ASN A 36 -23.97 21.02 11.13
C ASN A 36 -25.47 21.28 10.93
N GLU A 37 -26.12 20.55 10.01
CA GLU A 37 -27.57 20.62 9.79
C GLU A 37 -28.35 20.19 11.03
N LEU A 38 -27.93 19.11 11.68
CA LEU A 38 -28.54 18.59 12.92
C LEU A 38 -28.46 19.62 14.05
N ASN A 39 -27.32 20.29 14.21
CA ASN A 39 -27.12 21.33 15.21
C ASN A 39 -27.94 22.60 14.92
N SER A 40 -28.06 22.98 13.64
CA SER A 40 -28.93 24.08 13.24
C SER A 40 -30.40 23.76 13.53
N TRP A 41 -30.84 22.54 13.22
CA TRP A 41 -32.21 22.11 13.48
C TRP A 41 -32.51 21.99 14.98
N SER A 42 -31.58 21.47 15.78
CA SER A 42 -31.77 21.35 17.23
C SER A 42 -31.93 22.70 17.94
N ALA A 43 -31.36 23.78 17.38
CA ALA A 43 -31.50 25.13 17.92
C ALA A 43 -32.93 25.68 17.87
N ILE A 44 -33.75 25.22 16.91
CA ILE A 44 -35.11 25.73 16.68
C ILE A 44 -36.22 24.80 17.18
N ILE A 45 -35.86 23.64 17.75
CA ILE A 45 -36.83 22.69 18.26
C ILE A 45 -37.44 23.19 19.58
N PRO A 46 -38.78 23.29 19.69
CA PRO A 46 -39.44 23.77 20.89
C PRO A 46 -39.50 22.72 22.01
N ASN A 47 -39.42 21.43 21.67
CA ASN A 47 -39.43 20.36 22.66
C ASN A 47 -38.02 20.16 23.24
N GLU A 48 -37.81 20.57 24.49
CA GLU A 48 -36.53 20.48 25.18
C GLU A 48 -35.99 19.05 25.30
N THR A 49 -36.86 18.05 25.45
CA THR A 49 -36.43 16.64 25.49
C THR A 49 -35.87 16.18 24.15
N SER A 50 -36.56 16.47 23.05
CA SER A 50 -36.11 16.17 21.69
C SER A 50 -34.82 16.94 21.35
N LYS A 51 -34.72 18.20 21.75
CA LYS A 51 -33.50 19.01 21.59
C LYS A 51 -32.30 18.39 22.29
N LYS A 52 -32.45 17.98 23.57
CA LYS A 52 -31.40 17.28 24.31
C LYS A 52 -30.97 15.99 23.61
N LEU A 53 -31.91 15.18 23.13
CA LEU A 53 -31.60 13.95 22.39
C LEU A 53 -30.79 14.21 21.11
N LEU A 54 -31.14 15.26 20.36
CA LEU A 54 -30.41 15.61 19.14
C LEU A 54 -29.01 16.15 19.42
N ILE A 55 -28.83 16.90 20.50
CA ILE A 55 -27.51 17.36 20.94
C ILE A 55 -26.63 16.15 21.32
N GLU A 56 -27.14 15.19 22.09
CA GLU A 56 -26.39 13.99 22.43
C GLU A 56 -26.08 13.13 21.20
N PHE A 57 -27.03 13.00 20.28
CA PHE A 57 -26.80 12.30 19.01
C PHE A 57 -25.71 12.99 18.18
N SER A 58 -25.71 14.32 18.08
CA SER A 58 -24.65 15.08 17.42
C SER A 58 -23.28 14.77 18.03
N LYS A 59 -23.17 14.75 19.37
CA LYS A 59 -21.91 14.41 20.05
C LYS A 59 -21.45 12.99 19.71
N CYS A 60 -22.36 12.02 19.69
CA CYS A 60 -22.02 10.65 19.27
C CYS A 60 -21.49 10.60 17.83
N LEU A 61 -22.10 11.38 16.93
CA LEU A 61 -21.63 11.48 15.54
C LEU A 61 -20.28 12.17 15.42
N ASP A 62 -20.01 13.20 16.23
CA ASP A 62 -18.69 13.85 16.29
C ASP A 62 -17.61 12.87 16.75
N ILE A 63 -17.86 12.09 17.80
CA ILE A 63 -16.93 11.05 18.26
C ILE A 63 -16.71 10.00 17.16
N GLN A 64 -17.77 9.54 16.51
CA GLN A 64 -17.67 8.58 15.41
C GLN A 64 -16.84 9.14 14.25
N ARG A 65 -17.01 10.43 13.92
CA ARG A 65 -16.23 11.12 12.89
C ARG A 65 -14.74 11.09 13.24
N GLU A 66 -14.38 11.47 14.46
CA GLU A 66 -12.97 11.52 14.90
C GLU A 66 -12.30 10.15 14.82
N LEU A 67 -13.00 9.10 15.27
CA LEU A 67 -12.51 7.72 15.15
C LEU A 67 -12.33 7.30 13.68
N ASN A 68 -13.26 7.69 12.79
CA ASN A 68 -13.13 7.43 11.37
C ASN A 68 -11.94 8.17 10.74
N GLU A 69 -11.66 9.40 11.15
CA GLU A 69 -10.49 10.16 10.70
C GLU A 69 -9.18 9.51 11.12
N GLU A 70 -9.09 9.00 12.36
CA GLU A 70 -7.94 8.22 12.80
C GLU A 70 -7.76 6.95 11.95
N LEU A 71 -8.84 6.21 11.71
CA LEU A 71 -8.81 4.99 10.93
C LEU A 71 -8.34 5.26 9.48
N ILE A 72 -8.83 6.33 8.86
CA ILE A 72 -8.38 6.80 7.54
C ILE A 72 -6.87 7.04 7.53
N GLN A 73 -6.31 7.63 8.58
CA GLN A 73 -4.87 7.86 8.69
C GLN A 73 -4.07 6.56 8.76
N LYS A 74 -4.58 5.55 9.49
CA LYS A 74 -3.96 4.21 9.53
C LYS A 74 -4.05 3.50 8.17
N GLN A 75 -5.17 3.61 7.47
CA GLN A 75 -5.32 3.09 6.10
C GLN A 75 -4.35 3.77 5.11
N GLU A 76 -4.12 5.08 5.27
CA GLU A 76 -3.17 5.81 4.45
C GLU A 76 -1.72 5.34 4.68
N ASN A 77 -1.35 5.04 5.94
CA ASN A 77 -0.06 4.41 6.25
C ASN A 77 0.08 3.05 5.57
N LEU A 78 -0.94 2.18 5.67
CA LEU A 78 -0.98 0.90 4.95
C LEU A 78 -0.80 1.08 3.43
N ARG A 79 -1.49 2.07 2.85
CA ARG A 79 -1.39 2.41 1.42
C ARG A 79 0.04 2.78 1.02
N LEU A 80 0.76 3.53 1.86
CA LEU A 80 2.16 3.89 1.65
C LEU A 80 3.08 2.67 1.74
N GLN A 81 2.84 1.76 2.68
CA GLN A 81 3.64 0.52 2.77
C GLN A 81 3.45 -0.37 1.54
N PHE A 82 2.23 -0.47 0.99
CA PHE A 82 2.02 -1.15 -0.28
C PHE A 82 2.84 -0.55 -1.44
N ILE A 83 2.99 0.79 -1.50
CA ILE A 83 3.86 1.43 -2.51
C ILE A 83 5.32 1.02 -2.30
N ASN A 84 5.79 0.99 -1.05
CA ASN A 84 7.18 0.64 -0.75
C ASN A 84 7.49 -0.80 -1.16
N VAL A 85 6.59 -1.73 -0.84
CA VAL A 85 6.66 -3.13 -1.27
C VAL A 85 6.64 -3.21 -2.80
N GLN A 86 5.73 -2.51 -3.46
CA GLN A 86 5.64 -2.46 -4.93
C GLN A 86 6.94 -1.99 -5.59
N LYS A 87 7.57 -0.92 -5.07
CA LYS A 87 8.83 -0.41 -5.62
C LYS A 87 9.95 -1.45 -5.56
N ARG A 88 10.03 -2.22 -4.46
CA ARG A 88 11.03 -3.28 -4.28
C ARG A 88 10.72 -4.48 -5.17
N GLU A 89 9.46 -4.88 -5.27
CA GLU A 89 8.99 -5.93 -6.17
C GLU A 89 9.34 -5.62 -7.64
N GLN A 90 9.03 -4.41 -8.10
CA GLN A 90 9.37 -3.95 -9.46
C GLN A 90 10.88 -3.94 -9.70
N LYS A 91 11.67 -3.48 -8.72
CA LYS A 91 13.13 -3.47 -8.84
C LYS A 91 13.69 -4.89 -8.94
N SER A 92 13.21 -5.82 -8.11
CA SER A 92 13.57 -7.24 -8.17
C SER A 92 13.29 -7.83 -9.55
N ASN A 93 12.07 -7.63 -10.07
CA ASN A 93 11.66 -8.14 -11.38
C ASN A 93 12.51 -7.55 -12.51
N ASN A 94 12.82 -6.25 -12.47
CA ASN A 94 13.67 -5.59 -13.46
C ASN A 94 15.09 -6.15 -13.45
N LEU A 95 15.67 -6.41 -12.27
CA LEU A 95 16.99 -7.01 -12.15
C LEU A 95 17.01 -8.46 -12.66
N LYS A 96 15.98 -9.26 -12.34
CA LYS A 96 15.80 -10.62 -12.87
C LYS A 96 15.74 -10.64 -14.39
N LEU A 97 14.98 -9.73 -15.00
CA LEU A 97 14.93 -9.58 -16.46
C LEU A 97 16.29 -9.16 -17.04
N LYS A 98 17.00 -8.21 -16.40
CA LYS A 98 18.34 -7.79 -16.82
C LYS A 98 19.32 -8.97 -16.74
N ARG A 99 19.29 -9.75 -15.67
CA ARG A 99 20.14 -10.92 -15.45
C ARG A 99 19.92 -11.99 -16.49
N ASN A 100 18.66 -12.32 -16.78
CA ASN A 100 18.34 -13.29 -17.83
C ASN A 100 18.84 -12.82 -19.21
N ARG A 101 18.66 -11.54 -19.54
CA ARG A 101 19.18 -10.97 -20.80
C ARG A 101 20.71 -11.00 -20.87
N SER A 102 21.40 -10.62 -19.79
CA SER A 102 22.87 -10.65 -19.73
C SER A 102 23.42 -12.06 -19.83
N LEU A 103 22.82 -13.01 -19.11
CA LEU A 103 23.20 -14.42 -19.16
C LEU A 103 23.01 -15.03 -20.55
N SER A 104 21.89 -14.74 -21.21
CA SER A 104 21.66 -15.19 -22.60
C SER A 104 22.68 -14.62 -23.57
N LYS A 105 23.05 -13.34 -23.42
CA LYS A 105 24.10 -12.71 -24.24
C LYS A 105 25.47 -13.33 -23.99
N LEU A 106 25.84 -13.54 -22.73
CA LEU A 106 27.10 -14.15 -22.33
C LEU A 106 27.26 -15.54 -22.97
N ARG A 107 26.24 -16.41 -22.82
CA ARG A 107 26.25 -17.75 -23.43
C ARG A 107 26.39 -17.73 -24.95
N ALA A 108 25.77 -16.75 -25.60
CA ALA A 108 25.85 -16.59 -27.05
C ALA A 108 27.21 -16.05 -27.53
N GLU A 109 27.92 -15.28 -26.70
CA GLU A 109 29.29 -14.83 -27.00
C GLU A 109 30.32 -15.93 -26.69
N GLU A 110 30.16 -16.65 -25.57
CA GLU A 110 31.00 -17.80 -25.21
C GLU A 110 30.97 -18.89 -26.28
N SER A 111 29.80 -19.19 -26.84
CA SER A 111 29.67 -20.19 -27.90
C SER A 111 30.30 -19.78 -29.24
N LYS A 112 30.50 -18.49 -29.48
CA LYS A 112 31.05 -17.97 -30.75
C LYS A 112 32.55 -17.73 -30.71
N VAL A 113 33.04 -17.13 -29.62
CA VAL A 113 34.40 -16.59 -29.54
C VAL A 113 35.26 -17.36 -28.54
N GLY A 114 34.65 -18.20 -27.68
CA GLY A 114 35.36 -18.84 -26.57
C GLY A 114 35.86 -17.81 -25.55
N GLN A 115 36.68 -18.24 -24.59
CA GLN A 115 37.12 -17.38 -23.50
C GLN A 115 37.96 -16.19 -24.01
N SER A 116 37.55 -14.97 -23.65
CA SER A 116 38.26 -13.73 -23.95
C SER A 116 38.18 -12.74 -22.77
N GLN A 117 39.01 -11.71 -22.77
CA GLN A 117 38.97 -10.66 -21.73
C GLN A 117 37.59 -9.99 -21.65
N LYS A 118 36.92 -9.80 -22.79
CA LYS A 118 35.54 -9.29 -22.87
C LYS A 118 34.55 -10.20 -22.14
N ILE A 119 34.69 -11.52 -22.27
CA ILE A 119 33.84 -12.49 -21.58
C ILE A 119 34.12 -12.48 -20.08
N SER A 120 35.37 -12.33 -19.65
CA SER A 120 35.71 -12.17 -18.23
C SER A 120 35.00 -10.97 -17.61
N LEU A 121 35.09 -9.80 -18.25
CA LEU A 121 34.40 -8.58 -17.81
C LEU A 121 32.87 -8.75 -17.76
N GLN A 122 32.29 -9.49 -18.70
CA GLN A 122 30.85 -9.78 -18.70
C GLN A 122 30.44 -10.75 -17.59
N LYS A 123 31.31 -11.69 -17.19
CA LYS A 123 31.09 -12.57 -16.03
C LYS A 123 31.10 -11.75 -14.74
N GLU A 124 32.10 -10.91 -14.55
CA GLU A 124 32.19 -9.98 -13.40
C GLU A 124 30.94 -9.08 -13.32
N ALA A 125 30.51 -8.48 -14.44
CA ALA A 125 29.30 -7.67 -14.48
C ALA A 125 28.01 -8.46 -14.18
N LEU A 126 28.00 -9.77 -14.46
CA LEU A 126 26.89 -10.65 -14.12
C LEU A 126 26.89 -10.99 -12.62
N GLU A 127 28.06 -11.23 -12.03
CA GLU A 127 28.22 -11.44 -10.59
C GLU A 127 27.80 -10.21 -9.78
N GLU A 128 28.21 -9.01 -10.19
CA GLU A 128 27.75 -7.75 -9.59
C GLU A 128 26.22 -7.59 -9.65
N LEU A 129 25.62 -8.03 -10.75
CA LEU A 129 24.17 -8.00 -10.94
C LEU A 129 23.46 -9.01 -10.04
N GLU A 130 24.04 -10.19 -9.83
CA GLU A 130 23.52 -11.20 -8.91
C GLU A 130 23.59 -10.72 -7.45
N CYS A 131 24.71 -10.12 -7.04
CA CYS A 131 24.81 -9.48 -5.73
C CYS A 131 23.77 -8.36 -5.54
N SER A 132 23.57 -7.52 -6.56
CA SER A 132 22.55 -6.48 -6.55
C SER A 132 21.12 -7.05 -6.42
N MET A 133 20.86 -8.23 -7.01
CA MET A 133 19.58 -8.91 -6.89
C MET A 133 19.33 -9.41 -5.48
N GLU A 134 20.30 -10.07 -4.85
CA GLU A 134 20.20 -10.57 -3.48
C GLU A 134 19.85 -9.45 -2.51
N ILE A 135 20.56 -8.32 -2.60
CA ILE A 135 20.30 -7.15 -1.75
C ILE A 135 18.86 -6.63 -1.93
N VAL A 136 18.35 -6.60 -3.16
CA VAL A 136 17.00 -6.09 -3.44
C VAL A 136 15.93 -7.09 -2.98
N ASP A 137 16.15 -8.39 -3.15
CA ASP A 137 15.23 -9.43 -2.70
C ASP A 137 15.15 -9.44 -1.16
N ASP A 138 16.28 -9.27 -0.47
CA ASP A 138 16.31 -9.07 0.98
C ASP A 138 15.56 -7.81 1.43
N GLN A 139 15.73 -6.70 0.71
CA GLN A 139 15.01 -5.45 0.99
C GLN A 139 13.51 -5.61 0.75
N TYR A 140 13.11 -6.38 -0.26
CA TYR A 140 11.72 -6.69 -0.54
C TYR A 140 11.09 -7.50 0.61
N ILE A 141 11.74 -8.60 1.02
CA ILE A 141 11.30 -9.42 2.15
C ILE A 141 11.21 -8.58 3.42
N ARG A 142 12.23 -7.77 3.71
CA ARG A 142 12.23 -6.86 4.87
C ARG A 142 11.06 -5.88 4.81
N SER A 143 10.79 -5.26 3.66
CA SER A 143 9.68 -4.30 3.52
C SER A 143 8.30 -4.91 3.83
N ILE A 144 8.11 -6.20 3.56
CA ILE A 144 6.90 -6.95 3.92
C ILE A 144 6.88 -7.24 5.42
N ASN A 145 7.97 -7.84 5.93
CA ASN A 145 8.03 -8.37 7.30
C ASN A 145 8.14 -7.29 8.38
N THR A 146 8.59 -6.09 8.04
CA THR A 146 8.68 -4.96 8.96
C THR A 146 7.60 -3.94 8.65
N GLY A 147 7.80 -3.10 7.63
CA GLY A 147 6.93 -1.95 7.34
C GLY A 147 5.46 -2.34 7.16
N LEU A 148 5.18 -3.24 6.22
CA LEU A 148 3.80 -3.64 5.94
C LEU A 148 3.16 -4.39 7.12
N LYS A 149 3.87 -5.34 7.72
CA LYS A 149 3.38 -6.09 8.89
C LYS A 149 3.06 -5.17 10.07
N SER A 150 3.95 -4.24 10.41
CA SER A 150 3.73 -3.29 11.52
C SER A 150 2.51 -2.41 11.26
N SER A 151 2.35 -1.87 10.04
CA SER A 151 1.16 -1.09 9.69
C SER A 151 -0.14 -1.88 9.77
N PHE A 152 -0.13 -3.19 9.47
CA PHE A 152 -1.29 -4.04 9.67
C PHE A 152 -1.61 -4.24 11.14
N ILE A 153 -0.60 -4.46 11.98
CA ILE A 153 -0.78 -4.60 13.43
C ILE A 153 -1.38 -3.30 13.99
N GLU A 154 -0.81 -2.15 13.65
CA GLU A 154 -1.33 -0.84 14.08
C GLU A 154 -2.79 -0.63 13.67
N TYR A 155 -3.15 -1.00 12.44
CA TYR A 155 -4.53 -0.91 11.94
C TYR A 155 -5.49 -1.86 12.65
N ILE A 156 -5.07 -3.07 13.00
CA ILE A 156 -5.92 -4.02 13.74
C ILE A 156 -6.13 -3.54 15.17
N LEU A 157 -5.09 -2.97 15.78
CA LEU A 157 -5.16 -2.46 17.14
C LEU A 157 -6.05 -1.23 17.30
N SER A 158 -6.34 -0.47 16.22
CA SER A 158 -7.30 0.64 16.30
C SER A 158 -8.77 0.21 16.44
N PHE A 159 -9.06 -1.09 16.39
CA PHE A 159 -10.40 -1.65 16.65
C PHE A 159 -10.56 -2.24 18.06
N LYS A 160 -9.51 -2.18 18.90
CA LYS A 160 -9.53 -2.64 20.29
C LYS A 160 -9.69 -1.45 21.23
#